data_AF-A0A554J5K5-F1
#
_entry.id   AF-A0A554J5K5-F1
#
_cell.length_a   1.000
_cell.length_b   1.000
_cell.length_c   1.000
_cell.angle_alpha   90.00
_cell.angle_beta   90.00
_cell.angle_gamma   90.00
#
_symmetry.space_group_name_H-M   'P 1'
#
loop_
_entity.id
_entity.type
_entity.pdbx_description
1 polymer ?
#
loop_
_entity_poly.entity_id
_entity_poly.type
_entity_poly.pdbx_seq_one_letter_code
_entity_poly.pdbx_strand_id
1 'polypeptide(L)'
;MINDKAYLNPKVFDEDVEQVPSRNGFGEGLVLAGEENSNVVGLCADLTGSTKMQAFADKFPDRFIQVGVAEQNLVTIASGMAAAGKIPFTSSYAMFSPGRSWEQIRTTICYNDQPVKIIGSHAGISVGPDGATHQAIEDMAITRVLPNMVVIAPADSIEARKATQAIARLPKPCYIRLSREKVPVITTENTPFEIGKAIICWDGGPSTPDGRSGRLKRSDVALIACGQMVYRALLGAKELEKHKISVRVINCHTIKPLDKDADERKISKA
;
A
#
# COMPACT_ATOMS: atom_id res chain seq x y z
N MET A 1 16.35 14.88 9.61
CA MET A 1 15.81 14.30 10.86
C MET A 1 14.42 13.71 10.60
N ILE A 2 14.00 12.72 11.41
CA ILE A 2 12.62 12.19 11.38
C ILE A 2 11.64 13.34 11.61
N ASN A 3 10.54 13.36 10.87
CA ASN A 3 9.47 14.32 11.09
C ASN A 3 8.56 13.84 12.23
N ASP A 4 8.49 14.60 13.33
CA ASP A 4 7.67 14.25 14.50
C ASP A 4 6.19 14.07 14.17
N LYS A 5 5.68 14.79 13.16
CA LYS A 5 4.28 14.68 12.71
C LYS A 5 3.97 13.35 12.01
N ALA A 6 5.00 12.60 11.61
CA ALA A 6 4.82 11.27 11.02
C ALA A 6 4.68 10.17 12.07
N TYR A 7 5.01 10.44 13.34
CA TYR A 7 4.94 9.47 14.45
C TYR A 7 5.58 8.12 14.09
N LEU A 8 6.75 8.14 13.46
CA LEU A 8 7.44 6.91 13.05
C LEU A 8 7.95 6.13 14.26
N ASN A 9 8.16 4.84 14.07
CA ASN A 9 8.74 3.95 15.06
C ASN A 9 10.08 4.52 15.55
N PRO A 10 10.27 4.80 16.85
CA PRO A 10 11.53 5.35 17.37
C PRO A 10 12.71 4.40 17.13
N LYS A 11 12.45 3.11 16.99
CA LYS A 11 13.45 2.07 16.68
C LYS A 11 13.72 1.92 15.18
N VAL A 12 13.21 2.80 14.31
CA VAL A 12 13.32 2.61 12.85
C VAL A 12 14.75 2.40 12.35
N PHE A 13 15.76 2.89 13.07
CA PHE A 13 17.17 2.69 12.70
C PHE A 13 17.93 1.65 13.53
N ASP A 14 17.24 0.96 14.44
CA ASP A 14 17.85 -0.04 15.30
C ASP A 14 17.94 -1.38 14.54
N GLU A 15 18.94 -2.18 14.87
CA GLU A 15 19.13 -3.50 14.25
C GLU A 15 18.00 -4.49 14.60
N ASP A 16 17.34 -4.28 15.75
CA ASP A 16 16.24 -5.09 16.26
C ASP A 16 14.85 -4.55 15.86
N VAL A 17 14.77 -3.61 14.90
CA VAL A 17 13.49 -3.08 14.41
C VAL A 17 12.60 -4.23 13.92
N GLU A 18 11.36 -4.24 14.40
CA GLU A 18 10.40 -5.31 14.14
C GLU A 18 10.23 -5.54 12.63
N GLN A 19 10.21 -6.81 12.21
CA GLN A 19 10.12 -7.23 10.82
C GLN A 19 8.82 -8.01 10.58
N VAL A 20 7.86 -7.41 9.87
CA VAL A 20 6.54 -8.02 9.60
C VAL A 20 6.22 -7.93 8.10
N PRO A 21 5.69 -8.99 7.47
CA PRO A 21 5.21 -8.89 6.10
C PRO A 21 4.02 -7.94 5.98
N SER A 22 4.03 -7.03 5.00
CA SER A 22 2.92 -6.09 4.78
C SER A 22 1.57 -6.81 4.56
N ARG A 23 1.58 -7.99 3.93
CA ARG A 23 0.40 -8.85 3.76
C ARG A 23 -0.28 -9.28 5.06
N ASN A 24 0.44 -9.32 6.20
CA ASN A 24 -0.19 -9.62 7.48
C ASN A 24 -1.14 -8.48 7.90
N GLY A 25 -0.73 -7.23 7.66
CA GLY A 25 -1.57 -6.06 7.92
C GLY A 25 -2.88 -6.07 7.14
N PHE A 26 -2.86 -6.54 5.89
CA PHE A 26 -4.08 -6.79 5.12
C PHE A 26 -4.99 -7.83 5.80
N GLY A 27 -4.44 -8.98 6.20
CA GLY A 27 -5.22 -10.02 6.86
C GLY A 27 -5.91 -9.53 8.13
N GLU A 28 -5.17 -8.81 8.98
CA GLU A 28 -5.72 -8.15 10.17
C GLU A 28 -6.80 -7.12 9.80
N GLY A 29 -6.51 -6.24 8.84
CA GLY A 29 -7.44 -5.19 8.41
C GLY A 29 -8.73 -5.74 7.80
N LEU A 30 -8.66 -6.87 7.10
CA LEU A 30 -9.81 -7.53 6.50
C LEU A 30 -10.72 -8.13 7.57
N VAL A 31 -10.16 -8.75 8.61
CA VAL A 31 -10.94 -9.25 9.75
C VAL A 31 -11.67 -8.09 10.43
N LEU A 32 -10.98 -6.99 10.73
CA LEU A 32 -11.57 -5.80 11.34
C LEU A 32 -12.68 -5.20 10.45
N ALA A 33 -12.46 -5.10 9.15
CA ALA A 33 -13.50 -4.66 8.21
C ALA A 33 -14.72 -5.59 8.19
N GLY A 34 -14.50 -6.90 8.32
CA GLY A 34 -15.54 -7.91 8.44
C GLY A 34 -16.36 -7.82 9.72
N GLU A 35 -15.72 -7.47 10.85
CA GLU A 35 -16.37 -7.22 12.13
C GLU A 35 -17.24 -5.96 12.11
N GLU A 36 -16.72 -4.89 11.50
CA GLU A 36 -17.40 -3.60 11.43
C GLU A 36 -18.60 -3.62 10.46
N ASN A 37 -18.54 -4.42 9.39
CA ASN A 37 -19.56 -4.42 8.36
C ASN A 37 -19.85 -5.83 7.81
N SER A 38 -21.10 -6.26 7.98
CA SER A 38 -21.59 -7.57 7.52
C SER A 38 -21.66 -7.72 5.99
N ASN A 39 -21.58 -6.62 5.24
CA ASN A 39 -21.51 -6.65 3.77
C ASN A 39 -20.10 -6.88 3.22
N VAL A 40 -19.06 -6.84 4.05
CA VAL A 40 -17.71 -7.24 3.64
C VAL A 40 -17.67 -8.75 3.41
N VAL A 41 -17.19 -9.14 2.23
CA VAL A 41 -17.00 -10.54 1.83
C VAL A 41 -15.58 -10.75 1.32
N GLY A 42 -15.01 -11.91 1.58
CA GLY A 42 -13.67 -12.29 1.14
C GLY A 42 -13.74 -13.28 -0.01
N LEU A 43 -12.97 -13.05 -1.08
CA LEU A 43 -12.82 -14.00 -2.18
C LEU A 43 -11.34 -14.26 -2.44
N CYS A 44 -10.96 -15.52 -2.64
CA CYS A 44 -9.58 -15.90 -2.93
C CYS A 44 -9.50 -16.91 -4.06
N ALA A 45 -8.38 -16.92 -4.79
CA ALA A 45 -8.07 -17.88 -5.84
C ALA A 45 -6.98 -18.87 -5.38
N ASP A 46 -7.38 -19.83 -4.54
CA ASP A 46 -6.55 -20.95 -4.02
C ASP A 46 -5.28 -20.56 -3.24
N LEU A 47 -5.19 -19.31 -2.77
CA LEU A 47 -4.00 -18.77 -2.11
C LEU A 47 -4.28 -18.23 -0.71
N THR A 48 -5.35 -18.71 -0.05
CA THR A 48 -5.91 -18.15 1.19
C THR A 48 -4.88 -17.95 2.31
N GLY A 49 -4.04 -18.95 2.56
CA GLY A 49 -2.96 -18.84 3.55
C GLY A 49 -1.85 -17.89 3.11
N SER A 50 -1.45 -17.96 1.85
CA SER A 50 -0.38 -17.13 1.27
C SER A 50 -0.74 -15.65 1.21
N THR A 51 -2.01 -15.31 0.96
CA THR A 51 -2.53 -13.95 0.91
C THR A 51 -3.02 -13.43 2.25
N LYS A 52 -2.96 -14.26 3.32
CA LYS A 52 -3.37 -13.90 4.69
C LYS A 52 -4.88 -13.68 4.88
N MET A 53 -5.70 -14.37 4.10
CA MET A 53 -7.16 -14.35 4.26
C MET A 53 -7.69 -15.43 5.23
N GLN A 54 -6.84 -16.35 5.72
CA GLN A 54 -7.25 -17.49 6.54
C GLN A 54 -8.08 -17.08 7.76
N ALA A 55 -7.63 -16.08 8.52
CA ALA A 55 -8.34 -15.61 9.70
C ALA A 55 -9.76 -15.08 9.39
N PHE A 56 -9.95 -14.44 8.23
CA PHE A 56 -11.28 -14.02 7.78
C PHE A 56 -12.14 -15.23 7.38
N ALA A 57 -11.56 -16.19 6.67
CA ALA A 57 -12.26 -17.42 6.26
C ALA A 57 -12.73 -18.23 7.47
N ASP A 58 -11.88 -18.38 8.50
CA ASP A 58 -12.21 -19.11 9.72
C ASP A 58 -13.28 -18.40 10.55
N LYS A 59 -13.21 -17.06 10.63
CA LYS A 59 -14.13 -16.25 11.44
C LYS A 59 -15.48 -16.02 10.76
N PHE A 60 -15.50 -15.91 9.44
CA PHE A 60 -16.68 -15.58 8.65
C PHE A 60 -16.86 -16.53 7.46
N PRO A 61 -17.03 -17.84 7.71
CA PRO A 61 -17.06 -18.86 6.66
C PRO A 61 -18.15 -18.60 5.62
N ASP A 62 -19.34 -18.14 6.05
CA ASP A 62 -20.46 -17.81 5.15
C ASP A 62 -20.24 -16.56 4.29
N ARG A 63 -19.17 -15.80 4.55
CA ARG A 63 -18.79 -14.60 3.80
C ARG A 63 -17.46 -14.76 3.07
N PHE A 64 -16.90 -15.97 3.06
CA PHE A 64 -15.67 -16.29 2.35
C PHE A 64 -15.96 -17.23 1.18
N ILE A 65 -15.51 -16.85 -0.02
CA ILE A 65 -15.69 -17.62 -1.25
C ILE A 65 -14.31 -18.00 -1.82
N GLN A 66 -14.06 -19.31 -1.85
CA GLN A 66 -12.93 -19.87 -2.59
C GLN A 66 -13.36 -20.08 -4.05
N VAL A 67 -12.64 -19.50 -5.01
CA VAL A 67 -12.95 -19.64 -6.44
C VAL A 67 -12.00 -20.59 -7.19
N GLY A 68 -11.02 -21.18 -6.49
CA GLY A 68 -9.96 -21.99 -7.09
C GLY A 68 -9.00 -21.15 -7.93
N VAL A 69 -8.19 -21.79 -8.78
CA VAL A 69 -7.22 -21.09 -9.64
C VAL A 69 -7.92 -20.44 -10.85
N ALA A 70 -8.67 -19.37 -10.60
CA ALA A 70 -9.52 -18.72 -11.60
C ALA A 70 -9.64 -17.20 -11.36
N GLU A 71 -8.54 -16.45 -11.49
CA GLU A 71 -8.50 -15.00 -11.18
C GLU A 71 -9.44 -14.16 -12.05
N GLN A 72 -9.72 -14.57 -13.29
CA GLN A 72 -10.69 -13.89 -14.15
C GLN A 72 -12.11 -14.05 -13.59
N ASN A 73 -12.45 -15.24 -13.06
CA ASN A 73 -13.71 -15.48 -12.37
C ASN A 73 -13.76 -14.77 -11.01
N LEU A 74 -12.64 -14.73 -10.28
CA LEU A 74 -12.51 -14.06 -8.99
C LEU A 74 -13.03 -12.62 -9.05
N VAL A 75 -12.57 -11.85 -10.05
CA VAL A 75 -12.90 -10.42 -10.16
C VAL A 75 -14.29 -10.19 -10.75
N THR A 76 -14.78 -11.07 -11.63
CA THR A 76 -16.13 -10.94 -12.21
C THR A 76 -17.23 -11.32 -11.22
N ILE A 77 -17.01 -12.37 -10.41
CA ILE A 77 -17.89 -12.73 -9.28
C ILE A 77 -17.93 -11.58 -8.28
N ALA A 78 -16.76 -11.03 -7.92
CA ALA A 78 -16.69 -9.87 -7.02
C ALA A 78 -17.44 -8.66 -7.59
N SER A 79 -17.30 -8.38 -8.88
CA SER A 79 -18.05 -7.31 -9.55
C SER A 79 -19.57 -7.49 -9.42
N GLY A 80 -20.07 -8.71 -9.58
CA GLY A 80 -21.49 -9.02 -9.39
C GLY A 80 -21.94 -8.87 -7.93
N MET A 81 -21.13 -9.33 -6.98
CA MET A 81 -21.40 -9.15 -5.54
C MET A 81 -21.44 -7.67 -5.14
N ALA A 82 -20.53 -6.86 -5.69
CA ALA A 82 -20.52 -5.41 -5.47
C ALA A 82 -21.81 -4.76 -5.98
N ALA A 83 -22.28 -5.15 -7.18
CA ALA A 83 -23.55 -4.67 -7.73
C ALA A 83 -24.76 -5.10 -6.87
N ALA A 84 -24.65 -6.21 -6.14
CA ALA A 84 -25.65 -6.69 -5.18
C ALA A 84 -25.49 -6.07 -3.77
N GLY A 85 -24.68 -5.02 -3.60
CA GLY A 85 -24.53 -4.28 -2.34
C GLY A 85 -23.50 -4.86 -1.37
N LYS A 86 -22.67 -5.81 -1.79
CA LYS A 86 -21.54 -6.31 -0.98
C LYS A 86 -20.29 -5.45 -1.18
N ILE A 87 -19.31 -5.63 -0.28
CA ILE A 87 -17.99 -4.99 -0.34
C ILE A 87 -16.95 -6.10 -0.48
N PRO A 88 -16.67 -6.56 -1.70
CA PRO A 88 -15.82 -7.72 -1.92
C PRO A 88 -14.34 -7.36 -1.87
N PHE A 89 -13.60 -8.10 -1.05
CA PHE A 89 -12.14 -8.16 -1.05
C PHE A 89 -11.67 -9.40 -1.79
N THR A 90 -11.04 -9.21 -2.94
CA THR A 90 -10.43 -10.27 -3.75
C THR A 90 -8.94 -10.32 -3.49
N SER A 91 -8.35 -11.51 -3.31
CA SER A 91 -6.90 -11.63 -3.20
C SER A 91 -6.31 -12.82 -3.97
N SER A 92 -5.22 -12.54 -4.67
CA SER A 92 -4.29 -13.48 -5.30
C SER A 92 -2.89 -12.82 -5.29
N TYR A 93 -1.90 -13.43 -5.93
CA TYR A 93 -0.63 -12.77 -6.17
C TYR A 93 -0.79 -11.65 -7.20
N ALA A 94 -0.04 -10.57 -7.07
CA ALA A 94 -0.12 -9.39 -7.92
C ALA A 94 0.11 -9.73 -9.41
N MET A 95 0.95 -10.73 -9.68
CA MET A 95 1.18 -11.24 -11.04
C MET A 95 -0.08 -11.88 -11.64
N PHE A 96 -0.96 -12.45 -10.82
CA PHE A 96 -2.18 -13.12 -11.29
C PHE A 96 -3.42 -12.22 -11.16
N SER A 97 -3.54 -11.45 -10.09
CA SER A 97 -4.56 -10.42 -9.92
C SER A 97 -3.90 -9.15 -9.39
N PRO A 98 -3.63 -8.16 -10.26
CA PRO A 98 -4.33 -7.88 -11.52
C PRO A 98 -3.83 -8.58 -12.80
N GLY A 99 -2.63 -9.18 -12.88
CA GLY A 99 -2.03 -9.50 -14.20
C GLY A 99 -2.88 -10.39 -15.13
N ARG A 100 -3.35 -11.55 -14.67
CA ARG A 100 -4.22 -12.47 -15.45
C ARG A 100 -5.65 -11.95 -15.60
N SER A 101 -6.15 -11.21 -14.60
CA SER A 101 -7.54 -10.72 -14.53
C SER A 101 -7.72 -9.27 -15.00
N TRP A 102 -6.69 -8.67 -15.61
CA TRP A 102 -6.63 -7.23 -15.88
C TRP A 102 -7.77 -6.72 -16.76
N GLU A 103 -8.10 -7.45 -17.84
CA GLU A 103 -9.17 -7.06 -18.75
C GLU A 103 -10.53 -7.08 -18.04
N GLN A 104 -10.82 -8.11 -17.25
CA GLN A 104 -12.07 -8.18 -16.47
C GLN A 104 -12.13 -7.07 -15.42
N ILE A 105 -11.02 -6.77 -14.73
CA ILE A 105 -10.95 -5.62 -13.81
C ILE A 105 -11.29 -4.33 -14.57
N ARG A 106 -10.73 -4.15 -15.77
CA ARG A 106 -10.98 -2.96 -16.59
C ARG A 106 -12.46 -2.84 -16.95
N THR A 107 -13.06 -3.87 -17.53
CA THR A 107 -14.39 -3.79 -18.14
C THR A 107 -15.52 -4.01 -17.16
N THR A 108 -15.40 -4.95 -16.22
CA THR A 108 -16.50 -5.26 -15.30
C THR A 108 -16.44 -4.43 -14.03
N ILE A 109 -15.24 -4.13 -13.52
CA ILE A 109 -15.08 -3.38 -12.26
C ILE A 109 -14.94 -1.87 -12.52
N CYS A 110 -13.89 -1.45 -13.24
CA CYS A 110 -13.53 -0.04 -13.34
C CYS A 110 -14.52 0.79 -14.16
N TYR A 111 -14.97 0.27 -15.31
CA TYR A 111 -15.92 0.98 -16.17
C TYR A 111 -17.31 1.10 -15.55
N ASN A 112 -17.69 0.13 -14.72
CA ASN A 112 -18.95 0.15 -13.97
C ASN A 112 -18.82 0.79 -12.57
N ASP A 113 -17.64 1.36 -12.25
CA ASP A 113 -17.30 1.96 -10.95
C ASP A 113 -17.65 1.08 -9.73
N GLN A 114 -17.51 -0.23 -9.89
CA GLN A 114 -17.88 -1.19 -8.84
C GLN A 114 -16.87 -1.12 -7.68
N PRO A 115 -17.33 -1.06 -6.41
CA PRO A 115 -16.46 -0.91 -5.24
C PRO A 115 -15.74 -2.20 -4.85
N VAL A 116 -15.10 -2.89 -5.79
CA VAL A 116 -14.30 -4.10 -5.54
C VAL A 116 -12.91 -3.73 -5.02
N LYS A 117 -12.45 -4.43 -3.98
CA LYS A 117 -11.12 -4.27 -3.38
C LYS A 117 -10.23 -5.40 -3.88
N ILE A 118 -9.18 -5.07 -4.62
CA ILE A 118 -8.27 -6.02 -5.25
C ILE A 118 -6.95 -5.97 -4.49
N ILE A 119 -6.54 -7.11 -3.96
CA ILE A 119 -5.38 -7.21 -3.08
C ILE A 119 -4.34 -8.11 -3.75
N GLY A 120 -3.31 -7.48 -4.32
CA GLY A 120 -2.21 -8.17 -4.97
C GLY A 120 -1.08 -8.41 -3.98
N SER A 121 -0.92 -9.66 -3.54
CA SER A 121 0.20 -10.07 -2.69
C SER A 121 1.45 -10.37 -3.54
N HIS A 122 2.60 -10.62 -2.91
CA HIS A 122 3.81 -11.09 -3.61
C HIS A 122 4.25 -10.15 -4.76
N ALA A 123 4.14 -8.84 -4.56
CA ALA A 123 4.58 -7.88 -5.56
C ALA A 123 6.10 -7.65 -5.51
N GLY A 124 6.67 -7.29 -6.66
CA GLY A 124 8.07 -6.95 -6.84
C GLY A 124 9.00 -8.16 -6.85
N ILE A 125 10.31 -7.86 -6.88
CA ILE A 125 11.37 -8.88 -6.89
C ILE A 125 11.55 -9.57 -5.53
N SER A 126 10.99 -9.01 -4.45
CA SER A 126 11.18 -9.54 -3.10
C SER A 126 10.47 -10.87 -2.86
N VAL A 127 9.67 -11.38 -3.80
CA VAL A 127 9.13 -12.75 -3.73
C VAL A 127 10.23 -13.80 -3.53
N GLY A 128 11.41 -13.57 -4.10
CA GLY A 128 12.58 -14.42 -3.93
C GLY A 128 12.53 -15.68 -4.81
N PRO A 129 12.59 -16.89 -4.23
CA PRO A 129 12.87 -18.13 -4.96
C PRO A 129 11.80 -18.56 -5.97
N ASP A 130 10.56 -18.07 -5.86
CA ASP A 130 9.48 -18.40 -6.81
C ASP A 130 9.77 -17.85 -8.23
N GLY A 131 10.71 -16.91 -8.34
CA GLY A 131 11.30 -16.46 -9.60
C GLY A 131 10.40 -15.55 -10.44
N ALA A 132 10.85 -15.29 -11.67
CA ALA A 132 10.28 -14.27 -12.55
C ALA A 132 8.77 -14.45 -12.85
N THR A 133 8.26 -15.68 -12.81
CA THR A 133 6.84 -15.98 -13.07
C THR A 133 5.90 -15.49 -11.95
N HIS A 134 6.44 -15.14 -10.78
CA HIS A 134 5.68 -14.67 -9.63
C HIS A 134 5.99 -13.20 -9.26
N GLN A 135 7.01 -12.60 -9.87
CA GLN A 135 7.47 -11.26 -9.56
C GLN A 135 6.70 -10.21 -10.34
N ALA A 136 5.68 -9.60 -9.71
CA ALA A 136 4.91 -8.52 -10.33
C ALA A 136 5.68 -7.19 -10.29
N ILE A 137 6.11 -6.72 -11.45
CA ILE A 137 6.89 -5.48 -11.61
C ILE A 137 6.13 -4.41 -12.42
N GLU A 138 5.02 -4.81 -13.03
CA GLU A 138 4.13 -4.03 -13.88
C GLU A 138 2.78 -3.71 -13.21
N ASP A 139 2.48 -4.33 -12.06
CA ASP A 139 1.19 -4.31 -11.37
C ASP A 139 0.68 -2.89 -11.09
N MET A 140 1.56 -2.00 -10.63
CA MET A 140 1.23 -0.59 -10.42
C MET A 140 0.94 0.14 -11.73
N ALA A 141 1.66 -0.17 -12.81
CA ALA A 141 1.45 0.50 -14.10
C ALA A 141 0.10 0.14 -14.69
N ILE A 142 -0.22 -1.17 -14.73
CA ILE A 142 -1.44 -1.68 -15.33
C ILE A 142 -2.69 -1.30 -14.50
N THR A 143 -2.58 -1.15 -13.18
CA THR A 143 -3.72 -0.70 -12.36
C THR A 143 -3.91 0.81 -12.39
N ARG A 144 -2.82 1.59 -12.42
CA ARG A 144 -2.88 3.06 -12.42
C ARG A 144 -3.52 3.63 -13.69
N VAL A 145 -3.39 2.96 -14.83
CA VAL A 145 -4.01 3.41 -16.09
C VAL A 145 -5.53 3.22 -16.13
N LEU A 146 -6.10 2.36 -15.26
CA LEU A 146 -7.53 2.09 -15.23
C LEU A 146 -8.32 3.28 -14.63
N PRO A 147 -9.43 3.73 -15.25
CA PRO A 147 -10.25 4.80 -14.69
C PRO A 147 -10.86 4.36 -13.34
N ASN A 148 -11.23 5.34 -12.51
CA ASN A 148 -11.86 5.16 -11.19
C ASN A 148 -11.03 4.44 -10.10
N MET A 149 -10.02 3.65 -10.49
CA MET A 149 -9.19 2.87 -9.58
C MET A 149 -8.36 3.74 -8.64
N VAL A 150 -8.41 3.42 -7.35
CA VAL A 150 -7.46 3.88 -6.34
C VAL A 150 -6.33 2.86 -6.22
N VAL A 151 -5.08 3.31 -6.19
CA VAL A 151 -3.90 2.44 -6.11
C VAL A 151 -3.07 2.81 -4.89
N ILE A 152 -2.83 1.84 -4.01
CA ILE A 152 -2.13 2.01 -2.74
C ILE A 152 -1.00 0.98 -2.61
N ALA A 153 0.18 1.42 -2.18
CA ALA A 153 1.36 0.61 -1.90
C ALA A 153 1.88 0.95 -0.48
N PRO A 154 1.30 0.34 0.58
CA PRO A 154 1.65 0.62 1.96
C PRO A 154 3.10 0.21 2.28
N ALA A 155 3.78 1.01 3.10
CA ALA A 155 5.17 0.87 3.47
C ALA A 155 5.47 -0.35 4.33
N ASP A 156 4.54 -0.70 5.23
CA ASP A 156 4.67 -1.80 6.19
C ASP A 156 3.30 -2.44 6.53
N SER A 157 3.27 -3.30 7.55
CA SER A 157 2.07 -3.99 8.03
C SER A 157 1.03 -3.04 8.65
N ILE A 158 1.43 -2.07 9.45
CA ILE A 158 0.48 -1.16 10.12
C ILE A 158 -0.18 -0.25 9.08
N GLU A 159 0.59 0.30 8.12
CA GLU A 159 0.03 1.09 7.03
C GLU A 159 -0.87 0.24 6.12
N ALA A 160 -0.53 -1.04 5.89
CA ALA A 160 -1.39 -1.96 5.13
C ALA A 160 -2.72 -2.25 5.85
N ARG A 161 -2.72 -2.36 7.18
CA ARG A 161 -3.95 -2.52 7.97
C ARG A 161 -4.84 -1.28 7.86
N LYS A 162 -4.27 -0.08 8.06
CA LYS A 162 -4.98 1.20 7.92
C LYS A 162 -5.53 1.39 6.50
N ALA A 163 -4.74 1.07 5.48
CA ALA A 163 -5.18 1.10 4.08
C ALA A 163 -6.37 0.17 3.84
N THR A 164 -6.32 -1.06 4.36
CA THR A 164 -7.38 -2.05 4.22
C THR A 164 -8.70 -1.56 4.83
N GLN A 165 -8.65 -1.01 6.05
CA GLN A 165 -9.83 -0.44 6.71
C GLN A 165 -10.36 0.81 5.98
N ALA A 166 -9.48 1.66 5.47
CA ALA A 166 -9.88 2.84 4.71
C ALA A 166 -10.62 2.47 3.41
N ILE A 167 -10.09 1.51 2.64
CA ILE A 167 -10.75 1.11 1.38
C ILE A 167 -12.04 0.33 1.59
N ALA A 168 -12.24 -0.30 2.76
CA ALA A 168 -13.50 -0.94 3.13
C ALA A 168 -14.67 0.05 3.16
N ARG A 169 -14.39 1.31 3.52
CA ARG A 169 -15.38 2.40 3.59
C ARG A 169 -15.47 3.24 2.30
N LEU A 170 -14.57 3.01 1.35
CA LEU A 170 -14.51 3.80 0.11
C LEU A 170 -15.37 3.16 -0.98
N PRO A 171 -16.39 3.83 -1.54
CA PRO A 171 -17.23 3.28 -2.62
C PRO A 171 -16.55 3.41 -3.99
N LYS A 172 -15.31 2.90 -4.11
CA LYS A 172 -14.50 2.91 -5.34
C LYS A 172 -13.75 1.59 -5.55
N PRO A 173 -13.42 1.23 -6.79
CA PRO A 173 -12.48 0.15 -7.05
C PRO A 173 -11.10 0.51 -6.51
N CYS A 174 -10.47 -0.45 -5.80
CA CYS A 174 -9.19 -0.23 -5.14
C CYS A 174 -8.21 -1.36 -5.47
N TYR A 175 -6.93 -1.02 -5.61
CA TYR A 175 -5.83 -1.97 -5.65
C TYR A 175 -4.85 -1.69 -4.50
N ILE A 176 -4.57 -2.70 -3.67
CA ILE A 176 -3.48 -2.67 -2.69
C ILE A 176 -2.38 -3.62 -3.14
N ARG A 177 -1.16 -3.08 -3.27
CA ARG A 177 0.08 -3.80 -3.56
C ARG A 177 0.77 -4.22 -2.27
N LEU A 178 1.02 -5.52 -2.08
CA LEU A 178 1.63 -6.06 -0.86
C LEU A 178 2.85 -6.93 -1.19
N SER A 179 3.83 -6.92 -0.28
CA SER A 179 5.03 -7.75 -0.33
C SER A 179 4.87 -9.07 0.42
N ARG A 180 5.65 -10.08 0.01
CA ARG A 180 5.73 -11.40 0.67
C ARG A 180 6.64 -11.37 1.90
N GLU A 181 7.82 -10.79 1.72
CA GLU A 181 8.90 -10.78 2.70
C GLU A 181 8.60 -9.87 3.87
N LYS A 182 9.27 -10.17 4.98
CA LYS A 182 9.25 -9.29 6.14
C LYS A 182 9.92 -7.96 5.78
N VAL A 183 9.31 -6.87 6.22
CA VAL A 183 9.85 -5.52 6.09
C VAL A 183 9.86 -4.85 7.45
N PRO A 184 10.74 -3.87 7.68
CA PRO A 184 10.74 -3.10 8.92
C PRO A 184 9.39 -2.42 9.15
N VAL A 185 8.87 -2.51 10.37
CA VAL A 185 7.69 -1.76 10.80
C VAL A 185 8.14 -0.34 11.14
N ILE A 186 7.93 0.59 10.21
CA ILE A 186 8.39 1.99 10.31
C ILE A 186 7.32 2.92 10.85
N THR A 187 6.05 2.57 10.68
CA THR A 187 4.90 3.33 11.13
C THR A 187 4.44 2.84 12.52
N THR A 188 3.58 3.62 13.16
CA THR A 188 2.95 3.29 14.43
C THR A 188 1.43 3.43 14.33
N GLU A 189 0.70 3.06 15.38
CA GLU A 189 -0.74 3.34 15.47
C GLU A 189 -1.05 4.84 15.32
N ASN A 190 -0.14 5.72 15.73
CA ASN A 190 -0.31 7.17 15.65
C ASN A 190 0.14 7.76 14.30
N THR A 191 0.85 7.02 13.45
CA THR A 191 1.20 7.49 12.10
C THR A 191 -0.08 7.74 11.31
N PRO A 192 -0.32 8.95 10.77
CA PRO A 192 -1.55 9.25 10.05
C PRO A 192 -1.63 8.44 8.76
N PHE A 193 -2.85 8.13 8.31
CA PHE A 193 -3.09 7.54 7.00
C PHE A 193 -4.38 8.12 6.41
N GLU A 194 -4.28 8.68 5.21
CA GLU A 194 -5.42 9.18 4.45
C GLU A 194 -5.19 8.94 2.95
N ILE A 195 -6.15 8.32 2.27
CA ILE A 195 -6.03 8.01 0.84
C ILE A 195 -5.81 9.31 0.05
N GLY A 196 -4.68 9.37 -0.67
CA GLY A 196 -4.32 10.53 -1.49
C GLY A 196 -3.57 11.63 -0.74
N LYS A 197 -3.14 11.39 0.50
CA LYS A 197 -2.25 12.27 1.27
C LYS A 197 -0.94 11.58 1.58
N ALA A 198 0.18 12.13 1.14
CA ALA A 198 1.50 11.56 1.40
C ALA A 198 2.00 11.93 2.80
N ILE A 199 2.91 11.13 3.35
CA ILE A 199 3.51 11.36 4.66
C ILE A 199 4.95 11.82 4.48
N ILE A 200 5.29 13.00 5.00
CA ILE A 200 6.69 13.45 5.08
C ILE A 200 7.33 12.72 6.26
N CYS A 201 8.10 11.66 6.00
CA CYS A 201 8.72 10.81 7.01
C CYS A 201 10.01 11.42 7.57
N TRP A 202 10.72 12.19 6.75
CA TRP A 202 11.98 12.83 7.10
C TRP A 202 12.01 14.24 6.50
N ASP A 203 12.31 15.23 7.32
CA ASP A 203 12.49 16.62 6.87
C ASP A 203 13.84 17.12 7.42
N GLY A 204 14.91 16.86 6.66
CA GLY A 204 16.21 17.46 6.94
C GLY A 204 16.20 18.92 6.50
N GLY A 205 16.32 19.86 7.45
CA GLY A 205 16.58 21.27 7.13
C GLY A 205 18.04 21.48 6.67
N PRO A 206 18.39 22.63 6.08
CA PRO A 206 19.77 22.91 5.75
C PRO A 206 20.58 23.07 7.03
N SER A 207 21.74 22.42 7.08
CA SER A 207 22.80 22.78 8.00
C SER A 207 23.53 24.02 7.45
N THR A 208 23.02 25.23 7.71
CA THR A 208 23.89 26.42 7.65
C THR A 208 24.58 26.60 9.01
N PRO A 209 25.88 26.94 9.05
CA PRO A 209 26.63 27.12 10.30
C PRO A 209 26.13 28.28 11.19
N ASP A 210 25.23 29.12 10.70
CA ASP A 210 24.84 30.40 11.31
C ASP A 210 23.58 30.33 12.19
N GLY A 211 22.99 29.15 12.40
CA GLY A 211 21.92 28.94 13.39
C GLY A 211 20.64 29.75 13.13
N ARG A 212 20.48 30.38 11.96
CA ARG A 212 19.27 31.14 11.63
C ARG A 212 18.17 30.19 11.16
N SER A 213 17.45 29.65 12.14
CA SER A 213 16.11 29.08 12.00
C SER A 213 15.15 30.14 11.46
N GLY A 214 15.10 30.29 10.15
CA GLY A 214 14.18 31.17 9.45
C GLY A 214 13.63 30.49 8.21
N ARG A 215 12.33 30.16 8.25
CA ARG A 215 11.41 29.86 7.14
C ARG A 215 12.03 29.23 5.87
N LEU A 216 11.78 27.92 5.71
CA LEU A 216 11.86 27.17 4.44
C LEU A 216 13.11 27.45 3.58
N LYS A 217 14.20 26.73 3.84
CA LYS A 217 15.21 26.49 2.81
C LYS A 217 15.03 25.05 2.30
N ARG A 218 14.80 24.97 0.99
CA ARG A 218 14.60 23.79 0.13
C ARG A 218 15.56 22.66 0.52
N SER A 219 15.08 21.41 0.55
CA SER A 219 15.98 20.25 0.62
C SER A 219 16.70 20.11 -0.72
N ASP A 220 17.96 19.66 -0.70
CA ASP A 220 18.73 19.44 -1.92
C ASP A 220 18.12 18.32 -2.76
N VAL A 221 17.57 17.30 -2.08
CA VAL A 221 16.95 16.12 -2.70
C VAL A 221 15.65 15.74 -2.00
N ALA A 222 14.63 15.41 -2.80
CA ALA A 222 13.41 14.74 -2.33
C ALA A 222 13.42 13.27 -2.78
N LEU A 223 13.39 12.35 -1.83
CA LEU A 223 13.22 10.92 -2.04
C LEU A 223 11.73 10.58 -1.88
N ILE A 224 11.05 10.39 -3.00
CA ILE A 224 9.65 9.95 -3.02
C ILE A 224 9.63 8.44 -3.22
N ALA A 225 9.11 7.72 -2.23
CA ALA A 225 9.07 6.27 -2.22
C ALA A 225 7.68 5.76 -1.81
N CYS A 226 7.43 4.49 -2.07
CA CYS A 226 6.24 3.76 -1.62
C CYS A 226 6.63 2.33 -1.28
N GLY A 227 5.76 1.60 -0.58
CA GLY A 227 6.06 0.24 -0.16
C GLY A 227 7.35 0.12 0.64
N GLN A 228 7.99 -1.04 0.54
CA GLN A 228 9.26 -1.34 1.22
C GLN A 228 10.41 -0.36 0.89
N MET A 229 10.31 0.43 -0.18
CA MET A 229 11.34 1.41 -0.55
C MET A 229 11.35 2.64 0.35
N VAL A 230 10.28 2.91 1.10
CA VAL A 230 10.23 4.04 2.06
C VAL A 230 11.31 3.87 3.13
N TYR A 231 11.46 2.66 3.65
CA TYR A 231 12.52 2.36 4.61
C TYR A 231 13.92 2.57 4.01
N ARG A 232 14.13 2.11 2.77
CA ARG A 232 15.41 2.30 2.08
C ARG A 232 15.71 3.79 1.84
N ALA A 233 14.68 4.59 1.56
CA ALA A 233 14.82 6.04 1.45
C ALA A 233 15.20 6.70 2.79
N LEU A 234 14.66 6.23 3.92
CA LEU A 234 15.05 6.70 5.26
C LEU A 234 16.52 6.39 5.57
N LEU A 235 16.98 5.17 5.27
CA LEU A 235 18.39 4.80 5.41
C LEU A 235 19.29 5.69 4.52
N GLY A 236 18.90 5.90 3.27
CA GLY A 236 19.60 6.80 2.35
C GLY A 236 19.66 8.24 2.85
N ALA A 237 18.57 8.77 3.40
CA ALA A 237 18.53 10.11 3.98
C ALA A 237 19.46 10.25 5.19
N LYS A 238 19.49 9.25 6.09
CA LYS A 238 20.40 9.20 7.24
C LYS A 238 21.87 9.19 6.79
N GLU A 239 22.20 8.48 5.71
CA GLU A 239 23.56 8.46 5.16
C GLU A 239 23.94 9.78 4.51
N LEU A 240 23.06 10.34 3.67
CA LEU A 240 23.29 11.60 2.96
C LEU A 240 23.47 12.80 3.91
N GLU A 241 22.79 12.81 5.07
CA GLU A 241 23.00 13.85 6.09
C GLU A 241 24.45 13.86 6.64
N LYS A 242 25.14 12.71 6.70
CA LYS A 242 26.57 12.66 7.08
C LYS A 242 27.46 13.43 6.11
N HIS A 243 27.02 13.55 4.86
CA HIS A 243 27.67 14.31 3.79
C HIS A 243 27.13 15.75 3.66
N LYS A 244 26.33 16.23 4.64
CA LYS A 244 25.71 17.57 4.65
C LYS A 244 24.77 17.82 3.46
N ILE A 245 24.18 16.76 2.91
CA ILE A 245 23.15 16.85 1.88
C ILE A 245 21.80 16.87 2.59
N SER A 246 21.01 17.94 2.38
CA SER A 246 19.67 18.05 2.94
C SER A 246 18.70 17.18 2.15
N VAL A 247 18.09 16.20 2.83
CA VAL A 247 17.17 15.24 2.21
C VAL A 247 15.78 15.37 2.83
N ARG A 248 14.77 15.17 2.00
CA ARG A 248 13.39 14.94 2.40
C ARG A 248 12.97 13.54 1.96
N VAL A 249 12.28 12.79 2.83
CA VAL A 249 11.70 11.49 2.48
C VAL A 249 10.19 11.59 2.55
N ILE A 250 9.52 11.23 1.46
CA ILE A 250 8.07 11.24 1.32
C ILE A 250 7.58 9.81 1.08
N ASN A 251 6.77 9.29 1.99
CA ASN A 251 5.99 8.09 1.77
C ASN A 251 4.74 8.46 0.95
N CYS A 252 4.81 8.16 -0.35
CA CYS A 252 3.71 8.29 -1.27
C CYS A 252 2.95 6.96 -1.36
N HIS A 253 2.29 6.58 -0.26
CA HIS A 253 1.59 5.30 -0.19
C HIS A 253 0.40 5.23 -1.17
N THR A 254 -0.24 6.35 -1.52
CA THR A 254 -1.29 6.38 -2.55
C THR A 254 -0.70 6.88 -3.86
N ILE A 255 -0.60 5.95 -4.80
CA ILE A 255 -0.06 6.18 -6.15
C ILE A 255 -1.12 6.82 -7.05
N LYS A 256 -2.39 6.51 -6.78
CA LYS A 256 -3.55 7.09 -7.45
C LYS A 256 -4.73 7.18 -6.47
N PRO A 257 -5.31 8.36 -6.21
CA PRO A 257 -4.82 9.68 -6.63
C PRO A 257 -3.49 10.02 -5.95
N LEU A 258 -2.55 10.57 -6.74
CA LEU A 258 -1.29 11.07 -6.21
C LEU A 258 -1.54 12.36 -5.43
N ASP A 259 -0.90 12.51 -4.27
CA ASP A 259 -0.89 13.78 -3.55
C ASP A 259 -0.05 14.82 -4.33
N LYS A 260 -0.71 15.76 -4.99
CA LYS A 260 -0.05 16.82 -5.75
C LYS A 260 0.51 17.93 -4.87
N ASP A 261 0.05 18.01 -3.63
CA ASP A 261 0.36 19.07 -2.68
C ASP A 261 1.40 18.61 -1.63
N ALA A 262 1.72 17.31 -1.60
CA ALA A 262 2.74 16.72 -0.74
C ALA A 262 4.09 17.46 -0.78
N ASP A 263 4.43 18.07 -1.92
CA ASP A 263 5.61 18.92 -2.07
C ASP A 263 5.22 20.35 -2.52
N GLU A 264 4.36 21.00 -1.75
CA GLU A 264 3.97 22.42 -1.91
C GLU A 264 5.15 23.42 -1.88
N ARG A 265 6.37 22.97 -1.60
CA ARG A 265 7.60 23.71 -1.93
C ARG A 265 7.83 23.62 -3.45
N LYS A 266 6.89 24.19 -4.25
CA LYS A 266 6.89 24.24 -5.72
C LYS A 266 8.27 24.00 -6.28
N ILE A 267 8.50 22.81 -6.87
CA ILE A 267 9.64 22.56 -7.74
C ILE A 267 9.64 23.72 -8.74
N SER A 268 10.53 24.69 -8.54
CA SER A 268 10.63 25.84 -9.43
C SER A 268 10.88 25.24 -10.81
N LYS A 269 9.95 25.45 -11.74
CA LYS A 269 10.15 25.09 -13.15
C LYS A 269 11.56 25.57 -13.53
N ALA A 270 12.38 24.64 -14.01
CA ALA A 270 13.63 24.97 -14.68
C ALA A 270 13.32 25.76 -15.96
#